data_AF-A0AAP4UZV5-F1
#
_entry.id   AF-A0AAP4UZV5-F1
#
_cell.length_a   1.000
_cell.length_b   1.000
_cell.length_c   1.000
_cell.angle_alpha   90.00
_cell.angle_beta   90.00
_cell.angle_gamma   90.00
#
_symmetry.space_group_name_H-M   'P 1'
#
loop_
_entity.id
_entity.type
_entity.pdbx_description
1 polymer ?
#
loop_
_entity_poly.entity_id
_entity_poly.type
_entity_poly.pdbx_seq_one_letter_code
_entity_poly.pdbx_strand_id
1 'polypeptide(L)'
;MLNNSILKSIIELENLHWAWEKAKDFYNDDNYWCDELEIIDFQVNYENYLKKIQQEILENKYKLSPLKPIFFPKTKGENGELKNRQMFWVSIKDQVVWLAVMNVIGKYYDKQMPFWSYGNRLYVNIYPNKTESTEEKIQWLYGPYRNTTKKTYRSFGQSWPRFRKDIYITSKMCWDAKNLATECIHTWPADAL
;
A
#
# COMPACT_ATOMS: atom_id res chain seq x y z
N MET A 1 10.85 21.43 13.17
CA MET A 1 12.12 20.68 13.19
C MET A 1 11.78 19.22 12.98
N LEU A 2 12.22 18.59 11.88
CA LEU A 2 12.15 17.13 11.79
C LEU A 2 12.93 16.59 13.00
N ASN A 3 12.23 15.87 13.87
CA ASN A 3 12.81 15.36 15.11
C ASN A 3 14.03 14.52 14.74
N ASN A 4 15.22 14.85 15.26
CA ASN A 4 16.47 14.11 15.00
C ASN A 4 16.30 12.59 15.19
N SER A 5 15.32 12.16 16.00
CA SER A 5 14.94 10.76 16.17
C SER A 5 14.32 10.12 14.93
N ILE A 6 13.41 10.79 14.21
CA ILE A 6 12.75 10.23 13.02
C ILE A 6 13.76 10.01 11.90
N LEU A 7 14.61 11.02 11.63
CA LEU A 7 15.64 10.89 10.61
C LEU A 7 16.58 9.73 10.93
N LYS A 8 17.03 9.61 12.19
CA LYS A 8 17.87 8.49 12.65
C LYS A 8 17.20 7.14 12.42
N SER A 9 15.91 6.99 12.73
CA SER A 9 15.17 5.75 12.46
C SER A 9 15.04 5.44 10.96
N ILE A 10 14.95 6.45 10.10
CA ILE A 10 14.86 6.24 8.65
C ILE A 10 16.17 5.66 8.11
N ILE A 11 17.31 6.21 8.52
CA ILE A 11 18.64 5.84 8.01
C ILE A 11 19.33 4.73 8.80
N GLU A 12 18.65 4.15 9.79
CA GLU A 12 19.15 3.02 10.56
C GLU A 12 19.42 1.84 9.63
N LEU A 13 20.59 1.20 9.75
CA LEU A 13 21.00 0.15 8.82
C LEU A 13 20.02 -1.03 8.79
N GLU A 14 19.41 -1.36 9.93
CA GLU A 14 18.36 -2.38 10.00
C GLU A 14 17.11 -1.96 9.21
N ASN A 15 16.68 -0.70 9.31
CA ASN A 15 15.54 -0.21 8.55
C ASN A 15 15.84 -0.17 7.05
N LEU A 16 17.05 0.24 6.67
CA LEU A 16 17.52 0.22 5.28
C LEU A 16 17.61 -1.22 4.73
N HIS A 17 18.02 -2.20 5.55
CA HIS A 17 17.99 -3.62 5.18
C HIS A 17 16.56 -4.07 4.84
N TRP A 18 15.59 -3.80 5.72
CA TRP A 18 14.20 -4.17 5.45
C TRP A 18 13.60 -3.43 4.26
N ALA A 19 14.01 -2.18 4.03
CA ALA A 19 13.63 -1.43 2.84
C ALA A 19 14.18 -2.06 1.55
N TRP A 20 15.43 -2.54 1.58
CA TRP A 20 16.03 -3.31 0.48
C TRP A 20 15.30 -4.63 0.23
N GLU A 21 15.00 -5.41 1.27
CA GLU A 21 14.27 -6.67 1.11
C GLU A 21 12.89 -6.46 0.47
N LYS A 22 12.21 -5.35 0.79
CA LYS A 22 10.94 -4.94 0.17
C LYS A 22 11.11 -4.50 -1.29
N ALA A 23 12.16 -3.74 -1.60
CA ALA A 23 12.46 -3.32 -2.98
C ALA A 23 12.76 -4.53 -3.86
N LYS A 24 13.60 -5.44 -3.38
CA LYS A 24 13.96 -6.69 -4.06
C LYS A 24 12.74 -7.58 -4.31
N ASP A 25 11.86 -7.74 -3.31
CA ASP A 25 10.61 -8.51 -3.47
C ASP A 25 9.68 -7.90 -4.52
N PHE A 26 9.57 -6.57 -4.57
CA PHE A 26 8.76 -5.86 -5.56
C PHE A 26 9.21 -6.12 -7.01
N TYR A 27 10.51 -6.21 -7.25
CA TYR A 27 11.06 -6.47 -8.59
C TYR A 27 11.09 -7.94 -9.00
N ASN A 28 10.91 -8.86 -8.05
CA ASN A 28 10.75 -10.28 -8.37
C ASN A 28 9.37 -10.59 -8.98
N ASP A 29 8.40 -9.67 -8.92
CA ASP A 29 7.14 -9.82 -9.64
C ASP A 29 7.37 -9.52 -11.13
N ASP A 30 7.10 -10.50 -12.01
CA ASP A 30 7.25 -10.45 -13.48
C ASP A 30 6.49 -9.32 -14.21
N ASN A 31 5.74 -8.49 -13.47
CA ASN A 31 4.85 -7.46 -14.01
C ASN A 31 5.50 -6.09 -14.15
N TYR A 32 6.76 -5.90 -13.75
CA TYR A 32 7.42 -4.60 -13.73
C TYR A 32 8.72 -4.60 -14.52
N TRP A 33 8.95 -3.52 -15.29
CA TRP A 33 10.26 -3.28 -15.89
C TRP A 33 11.25 -2.86 -14.80
N CYS A 34 12.38 -3.56 -14.74
CA CYS A 34 13.46 -3.29 -13.80
C CYS A 34 14.82 -3.47 -14.48
N ASP A 35 15.84 -2.79 -13.94
CA ASP A 35 17.21 -2.79 -14.47
C ASP A 35 17.92 -3.82 -13.65
N GLU A 36 17.93 -5.03 -14.18
CA GLU A 36 18.52 -6.19 -13.51
C GLU A 36 19.98 -5.93 -13.15
N LEU A 37 20.71 -5.14 -13.95
CA LEU A 37 22.09 -4.78 -13.65
C LEU A 37 22.17 -3.86 -12.43
N GLU A 38 21.25 -2.91 -12.29
CA GLU A 38 21.17 -2.05 -11.10
C GLU A 38 20.82 -2.88 -9.86
N ILE A 39 19.93 -3.87 -9.97
CA ILE A 39 19.57 -4.78 -8.86
C ILE A 39 20.79 -5.61 -8.44
N ILE A 40 21.46 -6.22 -9.41
CA ILE A 40 22.63 -7.07 -9.17
C ILE A 40 23.78 -6.25 -8.59
N ASP A 41 24.05 -5.05 -9.11
CA ASP A 41 25.07 -4.15 -8.58
C ASP A 41 24.77 -3.76 -7.13
N PHE A 42 23.52 -3.42 -6.82
CA PHE A 42 23.11 -3.14 -5.45
C PHE A 42 23.30 -4.36 -4.54
N GLN A 43 22.95 -5.56 -5.02
CA GLN A 43 23.08 -6.79 -4.25
C GLN A 43 24.55 -7.17 -3.98
N VAL A 44 25.43 -7.03 -4.97
CA VAL A 44 26.87 -7.31 -4.83
C VAL A 44 27.54 -6.29 -3.91
N ASN A 45 27.15 -5.02 -4.00
CA ASN A 45 27.70 -3.91 -3.21
C ASN A 45 26.81 -3.51 -2.03
N TYR A 46 25.99 -4.44 -1.52
CA TYR A 46 24.89 -4.19 -0.59
C TYR A 46 25.29 -3.36 0.65
N GLU A 47 26.32 -3.78 1.38
CA GLU A 47 26.76 -3.06 2.59
C GLU A 47 27.26 -1.65 2.28
N ASN A 48 27.98 -1.50 1.17
CA ASN A 48 28.53 -0.22 0.73
C ASN A 48 27.40 0.74 0.36
N TYR A 49 26.38 0.26 -0.35
CA TYR A 49 25.20 1.05 -0.68
C TYR A 49 24.44 1.52 0.57
N LEU A 50 24.21 0.64 1.55
CA LEU A 50 23.50 1.04 2.77
C LEU A 50 24.27 2.10 3.58
N LYS A 51 25.58 1.88 3.77
CA LYS A 51 26.46 2.85 4.46
C LYS A 51 26.54 4.17 3.71
N LYS A 52 26.65 4.13 2.37
CA LYS A 52 26.69 5.32 1.52
C LYS A 52 25.40 6.12 1.60
N ILE A 53 24.23 5.47 1.52
CA ILE A 53 22.93 6.13 1.69
C ILE A 53 22.85 6.82 3.05
N GLN A 54 23.21 6.11 4.12
CA GLN A 54 23.21 6.66 5.48
C GLN A 54 24.12 7.89 5.58
N GLN A 55 25.35 7.80 5.10
CA GLN A 55 26.33 8.88 5.15
C GLN A 55 25.89 10.08 4.30
N GLU A 56 25.44 9.86 3.06
CA GLU A 56 24.96 10.93 2.17
C GLU A 56 23.78 11.69 2.80
N ILE A 57 22.86 11.00 3.49
CA ILE A 57 21.73 11.65 4.15
C ILE A 57 22.19 12.41 5.42
N LEU A 58 23.09 11.83 6.23
CA LEU A 58 23.64 12.49 7.43
C LEU A 58 24.41 13.77 7.08
N GLU A 59 25.16 13.75 5.99
CA GLU A 59 25.93 14.89 5.50
C GLU A 59 25.08 15.87 4.68
N ASN A 60 23.78 15.61 4.51
CA ASN A 60 22.86 16.40 3.69
C ASN A 60 23.32 16.55 2.22
N LYS A 61 23.98 15.51 1.70
CA LYS A 61 24.51 15.41 0.32
C LYS A 61 23.67 14.50 -0.57
N TYR A 62 22.75 13.73 0.00
CA TYR A 62 21.90 12.81 -0.76
C TYR A 62 21.08 13.57 -1.81
N LYS A 63 21.22 13.15 -3.06
CA LYS A 63 20.44 13.67 -4.19
C LYS A 63 19.72 12.52 -4.90
N LEU A 64 18.46 12.78 -5.20
CA LEU A 64 17.62 11.87 -5.99
C LEU A 64 18.17 11.75 -7.41
N SER A 65 18.07 10.55 -7.96
CA SER A 65 18.38 10.30 -9.36
C SER A 65 17.26 10.87 -10.25
N PRO A 66 17.57 11.26 -11.50
CA PRO A 66 16.56 11.74 -12.42
C PRO A 66 15.55 10.63 -12.74
N LEU A 67 14.26 10.97 -12.72
CA LEU A 67 13.18 10.07 -13.14
C LEU A 67 13.21 9.91 -14.67
N LYS A 68 13.23 8.68 -15.17
CA LYS A 68 13.22 8.41 -16.61
C LYS A 68 11.80 8.01 -17.03
N PRO A 69 11.13 8.72 -17.95
CA PRO A 69 9.80 8.30 -18.41
C PRO A 69 9.90 7.00 -19.20
N ILE A 70 8.99 6.08 -18.94
CA ILE A 70 8.83 4.81 -19.66
C ILE A 70 7.36 4.61 -20.05
N PHE A 71 7.12 3.89 -21.14
CA PHE A 71 5.78 3.56 -21.61
C PHE A 71 5.49 2.09 -21.38
N PHE A 72 4.50 1.80 -20.54
CA PHE A 72 4.07 0.43 -20.30
C PHE A 72 2.77 0.14 -21.06
N PRO A 73 2.66 -0.96 -21.82
CA PRO A 73 1.46 -1.26 -22.58
C PRO A 73 0.29 -1.53 -21.62
N LYS A 74 -0.85 -0.88 -21.86
CA LYS A 74 -2.13 -1.20 -21.21
C LYS A 74 -2.88 -2.19 -22.10
N THR A 75 -3.76 -3.00 -21.49
CA THR A 75 -4.71 -3.84 -22.21
C THR A 75 -5.44 -3.02 -23.28
N LYS A 76 -5.69 -3.62 -24.46
CA LYS A 76 -6.36 -2.96 -25.58
C LYS A 76 -7.65 -2.28 -25.12
N GLY A 77 -7.88 -1.06 -25.58
CA GLY A 77 -9.15 -0.37 -25.36
C GLY A 77 -10.32 -1.10 -26.04
N GLU A 78 -11.55 -0.72 -25.69
CA GLU A 78 -12.79 -1.27 -26.28
C GLU A 78 -12.80 -1.20 -27.82
N ASN A 79 -12.15 -0.19 -28.40
CA ASN A 79 -12.02 0.03 -29.84
C ASN A 79 -10.78 -0.63 -30.48
N GLY A 80 -10.06 -1.49 -29.74
CA GLY A 80 -8.84 -2.13 -30.22
C GLY A 80 -7.57 -1.26 -30.18
N GLU A 81 -7.69 0.00 -29.74
CA GLU A 81 -6.54 0.92 -29.61
C GLU A 81 -5.55 0.43 -28.55
N LEU A 82 -4.26 0.41 -28.91
CA LEU A 82 -3.16 0.19 -27.98
C LEU A 82 -2.97 1.47 -27.16
N LYS A 83 -3.26 1.37 -25.85
CA LYS A 83 -3.04 2.47 -24.91
C LYS A 83 -1.77 2.21 -24.13
N ASN A 84 -0.96 3.24 -23.92
CA ASN A 84 0.23 3.17 -23.06
C ASN A 84 -0.06 3.86 -21.73
N ARG A 85 0.45 3.31 -20.63
CA ARG A 85 0.55 3.98 -19.34
C ARG A 85 1.92 4.64 -19.27
N GLN A 86 1.93 5.95 -19.04
CA GLN A 86 3.16 6.63 -18.65
C GLN A 86 3.55 6.15 -17.25
N MET A 87 4.73 5.58 -17.13
CA MET A 87 5.37 5.21 -15.88
C MET A 87 6.72 5.91 -15.79
N PHE A 88 7.33 5.87 -14.61
CA PHE A 88 8.65 6.44 -14.39
C PHE A 88 9.57 5.38 -13.82
N TRP A 89 10.76 5.33 -14.39
CA TRP A 89 11.89 4.66 -13.82
C TRP A 89 12.37 5.42 -12.58
N VAL A 90 12.46 4.72 -11.46
CA VAL A 90 13.05 5.23 -10.22
C VAL A 90 14.27 4.37 -9.92
N SER A 91 15.40 4.99 -9.60
CA SER A 91 16.60 4.24 -9.22
C SER A 91 16.33 3.38 -7.99
N ILE A 92 16.98 2.23 -7.92
CA ILE A 92 16.82 1.29 -6.81
C ILE A 92 17.26 1.93 -5.50
N LYS A 93 18.35 2.70 -5.55
CA LYS A 93 18.82 3.49 -4.40
C LYS A 93 17.72 4.40 -3.85
N ASP A 94 17.02 5.12 -4.72
CA ASP A 94 15.95 6.04 -4.31
C ASP A 94 14.70 5.29 -3.84
N GLN A 95 14.40 4.12 -4.43
CA GLN A 95 13.31 3.26 -3.97
C GLN A 95 13.57 2.71 -2.57
N VAL A 96 14.80 2.27 -2.27
CA VAL A 96 15.20 1.81 -0.92
C VAL A 96 15.01 2.95 0.08
N VAL A 97 15.45 4.17 -0.24
CA VAL A 97 15.25 5.33 0.65
C VAL A 97 13.77 5.66 0.84
N TRP A 98 12.97 5.62 -0.22
CA TRP A 98 11.52 5.82 -0.12
C TRP A 98 10.85 4.77 0.79
N LEU A 99 11.19 3.50 0.63
CA LEU A 99 10.66 2.43 1.48
C LEU A 99 11.12 2.56 2.93
N ALA A 100 12.36 2.99 3.16
CA ALA A 100 12.88 3.26 4.49
C ALA A 100 12.12 4.40 5.19
N VAL A 101 11.75 5.45 4.44
CA VAL A 101 10.86 6.52 4.92
C VAL A 101 9.50 5.92 5.29
N MET A 102 8.88 5.16 4.39
CA MET A 102 7.55 4.57 4.60
C MET A 102 7.49 3.58 5.77
N ASN A 103 8.57 2.84 6.04
CA ASN A 103 8.71 1.95 7.19
C ASN A 103 8.59 2.69 8.54
N VAL A 104 9.00 3.97 8.59
CA VAL A 104 8.97 4.78 9.80
C VAL A 104 7.67 5.58 9.89
N ILE A 105 7.36 6.35 8.83
CA ILE A 105 6.25 7.31 8.87
C ILE A 105 4.92 6.72 8.42
N GLY A 106 4.94 5.70 7.56
CA GLY A 106 3.75 5.22 6.85
C GLY A 106 2.66 4.71 7.79
N LYS A 107 3.02 4.06 8.91
CA LYS A 107 2.07 3.58 9.91
C LYS A 107 1.23 4.70 10.56
N TYR A 108 1.77 5.92 10.64
CA TYR A 108 1.04 7.06 11.21
C TYR A 108 0.02 7.61 10.23
N TYR A 109 0.33 7.60 8.93
CA TYR A 109 -0.59 8.02 7.88
C TYR A 109 -1.65 6.95 7.60
N ASP A 110 -1.29 5.67 7.54
CA ASP A 110 -2.25 4.59 7.28
C ASP A 110 -3.34 4.50 8.38
N LYS A 111 -2.99 4.80 9.64
CA LYS A 111 -3.94 4.90 10.75
C LYS A 111 -4.96 6.03 10.61
N GLN A 112 -4.59 7.11 9.93
CA GLN A 112 -5.48 8.25 9.69
C GLN A 112 -6.37 8.04 8.47
N MET A 113 -6.07 7.05 7.62
CA MET A 113 -6.88 6.77 6.45
C MET A 113 -8.25 6.20 6.85
N PRO A 114 -9.34 6.65 6.22
CA PRO A 114 -10.67 6.16 6.53
C PRO A 114 -10.79 4.66 6.24
N PHE A 115 -11.76 4.01 6.88
CA PHE A 115 -11.95 2.57 6.73
C PHE A 115 -12.34 2.17 5.29
N TRP A 116 -12.93 3.08 4.52
CA TRP A 116 -13.29 2.92 3.11
C TRP A 116 -12.14 3.22 2.13
N SER A 117 -10.91 3.43 2.62
CA SER A 117 -9.71 3.49 1.79
C SER A 117 -9.02 2.14 1.74
N TYR A 118 -8.94 1.56 0.53
CA TYR A 118 -8.42 0.19 0.30
C TYR A 118 -7.15 0.15 -0.56
N GLY A 119 -6.95 1.14 -1.43
CA GLY A 119 -5.80 1.20 -2.35
C GLY A 119 -4.54 1.65 -1.64
N ASN A 120 -3.40 1.02 -1.96
CA ASN A 120 -2.07 1.35 -1.44
C ASN A 120 -1.99 1.49 0.10
N ARG A 121 -2.87 0.76 0.82
CA ARG A 121 -2.79 0.63 2.28
C ARG A 121 -1.57 -0.18 2.65
N LEU A 122 -0.93 0.17 3.76
CA LEU A 122 0.21 -0.60 4.25
C LEU A 122 -0.20 -2.03 4.59
N TYR A 123 0.72 -2.95 4.29
CA TYR A 123 0.53 -4.35 4.59
C TYR A 123 0.38 -4.58 6.11
N VAL A 124 -0.64 -5.35 6.46
CA VAL A 124 -0.89 -5.82 7.83
C VAL A 124 -1.29 -7.29 7.72
N ASN A 125 -0.77 -8.14 8.62
CA ASN A 125 -1.22 -9.52 8.69
C ASN A 125 -2.68 -9.57 9.11
N ILE A 126 -3.51 -10.25 8.32
CA ILE A 126 -4.92 -10.49 8.63
C ILE A 126 -5.10 -11.99 8.82
N TYR A 127 -5.72 -12.39 9.91
CA TYR A 127 -5.94 -13.80 10.24
C TYR A 127 -7.30 -13.98 10.91
N PRO A 128 -7.95 -15.15 10.75
CA PRO A 128 -9.23 -15.42 11.39
C PRO A 128 -9.04 -15.56 12.92
N ASN A 129 -9.99 -15.02 13.70
CA ASN A 129 -10.05 -15.28 15.12
C ASN A 129 -10.51 -16.72 15.34
N LYS A 130 -9.63 -17.60 15.79
CA LYS A 130 -9.95 -19.02 15.99
C LYS A 130 -11.02 -19.27 17.05
N THR A 131 -11.20 -18.35 17.99
CA THR A 131 -12.15 -18.50 19.10
C THR A 131 -13.54 -17.98 18.76
N GLU A 132 -13.62 -16.93 17.94
CA GLU A 132 -14.88 -16.23 17.63
C GLU A 132 -15.40 -16.51 16.21
N SER A 133 -14.59 -17.14 15.36
CA SER A 133 -15.05 -17.52 14.01
C SER A 133 -15.89 -18.78 14.07
N THR A 134 -17.02 -18.75 13.37
CA THR A 134 -17.93 -19.88 13.15
C THR A 134 -17.87 -20.30 11.68
N GLU A 135 -18.47 -21.45 11.34
CA GLU A 135 -18.57 -21.93 9.95
C GLU A 135 -19.25 -20.90 9.02
N GLU A 136 -20.20 -20.13 9.56
CA GLU A 136 -20.96 -19.12 8.81
C GLU A 136 -20.33 -17.72 8.83
N LYS A 137 -19.49 -17.41 9.84
CA LYS A 137 -18.94 -16.06 10.03
C LYS A 137 -17.50 -16.08 10.50
N ILE A 138 -16.62 -15.61 9.62
CA ILE A 138 -15.20 -15.39 9.94
C ILE A 138 -15.03 -13.98 10.53
N GLN A 139 -14.51 -13.92 11.76
CA GLN A 139 -14.07 -12.68 12.37
C GLN A 139 -12.59 -12.47 12.10
N TRP A 140 -12.25 -11.37 11.42
CA TRP A 140 -10.88 -11.06 11.04
C TRP A 140 -10.18 -10.21 12.09
N LEU A 141 -8.98 -10.63 12.50
CA LEU A 141 -8.07 -9.86 13.35
C LEU A 141 -6.96 -9.24 12.50
N TYR A 142 -6.50 -8.07 12.94
CA TYR A 142 -5.43 -7.32 12.30
C TYR A 142 -4.20 -7.33 13.21
N GLY A 143 -3.07 -7.80 12.69
CA GLY A 143 -1.80 -7.76 13.37
C GLY A 143 -1.22 -6.33 13.49
N PRO A 144 -0.11 -6.16 14.20
CA PRO A 144 0.60 -4.88 14.23
C PRO A 144 1.29 -4.58 12.89
N TYR A 145 1.58 -3.31 12.62
CA TYR A 145 2.50 -2.93 11.54
C TYR A 145 3.89 -3.49 11.85
N ARG A 146 4.47 -4.23 10.91
CA ARG A 146 5.81 -4.82 11.01
C ARG A 146 6.62 -4.47 9.78
N ASN A 147 7.90 -4.13 9.97
CA ASN A 147 8.81 -3.85 8.86
C ASN A 147 9.49 -5.12 8.33
N THR A 148 9.47 -6.20 9.11
CA THR A 148 10.11 -7.50 8.81
C THR A 148 9.43 -8.32 7.70
N THR A 149 8.32 -7.82 7.17
CA THR A 149 7.63 -8.43 6.03
C THR A 149 8.21 -7.85 4.73
N LYS A 150 8.30 -8.69 3.69
CA LYS A 150 8.70 -8.27 2.35
C LYS A 150 7.64 -7.42 1.64
N LYS A 151 6.39 -7.46 2.13
CA LYS A 151 5.27 -6.71 1.51
C LYS A 151 5.20 -5.29 2.06
N THR A 152 5.26 -4.30 1.18
CA THR A 152 5.01 -2.90 1.55
C THR A 152 3.53 -2.61 1.68
N TYR A 153 2.75 -3.00 0.67
CA TYR A 153 1.33 -2.69 0.56
C TYR A 153 0.47 -3.96 0.60
N ARG A 154 -0.80 -3.79 0.92
CA ARG A 154 -1.80 -4.85 0.81
C ARG A 154 -1.95 -5.27 -0.64
N SER A 155 -2.02 -6.58 -0.88
CA SER A 155 -2.28 -7.10 -2.22
C SER A 155 -3.72 -6.82 -2.62
N PHE A 156 -3.98 -6.85 -3.94
CA PHE A 156 -5.34 -6.74 -4.46
C PHE A 156 -6.28 -7.78 -3.84
N GLY A 157 -5.81 -9.02 -3.68
CA GLY A 157 -6.58 -10.10 -3.05
C GLY A 157 -6.94 -9.84 -1.57
N GLN A 158 -6.18 -9.01 -0.87
CA GLN A 158 -6.47 -8.62 0.51
C GLN A 158 -7.47 -7.45 0.58
N SER A 159 -7.31 -6.45 -0.30
CA SER A 159 -8.13 -5.23 -0.28
C SER A 159 -9.48 -5.39 -0.99
N TRP A 160 -9.54 -6.14 -2.09
CA TRP A 160 -10.71 -6.24 -2.97
C TRP A 160 -11.94 -6.92 -2.33
N PRO A 161 -11.80 -8.06 -1.61
CA PRO A 161 -12.95 -8.69 -0.96
C PRO A 161 -13.60 -7.77 0.09
N ARG A 162 -12.77 -7.00 0.81
CA ARG A 162 -13.25 -6.05 1.82
C ARG A 162 -14.04 -4.91 1.17
N PHE A 163 -13.48 -4.32 0.12
CA PHE A 163 -14.19 -3.31 -0.67
C PHE A 163 -15.56 -3.81 -1.14
N ARG A 164 -15.64 -5.01 -1.75
CA ARG A 164 -16.92 -5.58 -2.23
C ARG A 164 -17.92 -5.79 -1.10
N LYS A 165 -17.45 -6.29 0.05
CA LYS A 165 -18.29 -6.48 1.24
C LYS A 165 -18.87 -5.16 1.73
N ASP A 166 -18.05 -4.12 1.84
CA ASP A 166 -18.48 -2.82 2.34
C ASP A 166 -19.48 -2.15 1.37
N ILE A 167 -19.26 -2.27 0.06
CA ILE A 167 -20.24 -1.83 -0.96
C ILE A 167 -21.57 -2.60 -0.85
N TYR A 168 -21.52 -3.92 -0.67
CA TYR A 168 -22.73 -4.75 -0.53
C TYR A 168 -23.53 -4.35 0.71
N ILE A 169 -22.87 -4.24 1.86
CA ILE A 169 -23.51 -3.84 3.12
C ILE A 169 -24.13 -2.45 2.98
N THR A 170 -23.37 -1.49 2.45
CA THR A 170 -23.86 -0.11 2.26
C THR A 170 -25.06 -0.08 1.32
N SER A 171 -25.00 -0.81 0.20
CA SER A 171 -26.11 -0.89 -0.76
C SER A 171 -27.36 -1.51 -0.13
N LYS A 172 -27.20 -2.58 0.65
CA LYS A 172 -28.31 -3.23 1.37
C LYS A 172 -28.92 -2.30 2.41
N MET A 173 -28.11 -1.63 3.23
CA MET A 173 -28.60 -0.68 4.22
C MET A 173 -29.34 0.51 3.57
N CYS A 174 -28.83 1.02 2.45
CA CYS A 174 -29.51 2.08 1.69
C CYS A 174 -30.83 1.61 1.07
N TRP A 175 -30.91 0.36 0.59
CA TRP A 175 -32.13 -0.24 0.07
C TRP A 175 -33.18 -0.43 1.16
N ASP A 176 -32.78 -1.03 2.29
CA ASP A 176 -33.66 -1.26 3.44
C ASP A 176 -34.16 0.07 4.01
N ALA A 177 -33.29 1.09 4.10
CA ALA A 177 -33.68 2.44 4.53
C ALA A 177 -34.67 3.12 3.57
N LYS A 178 -34.52 2.93 2.26
CA LYS A 178 -35.51 3.41 1.28
C LYS A 178 -36.85 2.72 1.45
N ASN A 179 -36.86 1.40 1.62
CA ASN A 179 -38.08 0.63 1.80
C ASN A 179 -38.82 1.04 3.09
N LEU A 180 -38.08 1.20 4.19
CA LEU A 180 -38.61 1.75 5.45
C LEU A 180 -39.19 3.16 5.27
N ALA A 181 -38.52 4.04 4.51
CA ALA A 181 -39.04 5.38 4.22
C ALA A 181 -40.35 5.33 3.39
N THR A 182 -40.45 4.44 2.39
CA THR A 182 -41.69 4.23 1.63
C THR A 182 -42.80 3.59 2.46
N GLU A 183 -42.49 2.63 3.35
CA GLU A 183 -43.47 2.04 4.28
C GLU A 183 -43.99 3.07 5.29
N CYS A 184 -43.13 3.99 5.78
CA CYS A 184 -43.53 5.11 6.62
C CYS A 184 -44.40 6.15 5.89
N ILE A 185 -44.19 6.35 4.59
CA ILE A 185 -45.02 7.24 3.76
C ILE A 185 -46.41 6.62 3.49
N HIS A 186 -46.51 5.29 3.38
CA HIS A 186 -47.77 4.58 3.21
C HIS A 186 -48.55 4.34 4.52
N THR A 187 -47.96 4.63 5.68
CA THR A 187 -48.58 4.48 7.01
C THR A 187 -48.91 5.81 7.70
N TRP A 188 -48.70 6.95 7.02
CA TRP A 188 -49.32 8.20 7.46
C TRP A 188 -50.84 8.06 7.31
N PRO A 189 -51.62 8.17 8.41
CA PRO A 189 -53.06 8.17 8.28
C PRO A 189 -53.47 9.38 7.44
N ALA A 190 -54.28 9.14 6.41
CA ALA A 190 -54.85 10.18 5.56
C ALA A 190 -55.79 11.14 6.30
N ASP A 191 -55.94 10.97 7.62
CA ASP A 191 -56.91 11.65 8.47
C ASP A 191 -56.26 12.71 9.40
N ALA A 192 -55.03 13.15 9.12
CA ALA A 192 -54.32 14.19 9.88
C ALA A 192 -54.33 15.58 9.19
N LEU A 193 -55.45 15.93 8.55
CA LEU A 193 -55.78 17.30 8.10
C LEU A 193 -57.19 17.68 8.55
#